data_AF-A0A524DK98-F1
#
_entry.id   AF-A0A524DK98-F1
#
_cell.length_a   1.000
_cell.length_b   1.000
_cell.length_c   1.000
_cell.angle_alpha   90.00
_cell.angle_beta   90.00
_cell.angle_gamma   90.00
#
_symmetry.space_group_name_H-M   'P 1'
#
loop_
_entity.id
_entity.type
_entity.pdbx_description
1 polymer ?
#
loop_
_entity_poly.entity_id
_entity_poly.type
_entity_poly.pdbx_seq_one_letter_code
_entity_poly.pdbx_strand_id
1 'polypeptide(L)' 'MIKNKLKTIEENIELVRENFPNNLDDFLDLGLVKDGIYKRIDSSIQEILNVCSIINTDLDLVFPQKEMR' A
#
# COMPACT_ATOMS: atom_id res chain seq x y z
N MET A 1 -0.68 -1.00 16.39
CA MET A 1 0.16 -0.62 15.24
C MET A 1 -0.44 -1.09 13.91
N ILE A 2 -0.59 -2.40 13.67
CA ILE A 2 -1.18 -2.95 12.43
C ILE A 2 -2.56 -2.35 12.09
N LYS A 3 -3.49 -2.26 13.05
CA LYS A 3 -4.83 -1.70 12.81
C LYS A 3 -4.80 -0.27 12.22
N ASN A 4 -3.87 0.57 12.67
CA ASN A 4 -3.74 1.93 12.13
C ASN A 4 -3.22 1.91 10.70
N LYS A 5 -2.25 1.03 10.39
CA LYS A 5 -1.74 0.82 9.03
C LYS A 5 -2.85 0.37 8.08
N LEU A 6 -3.68 -0.58 8.52
CA LEU A 6 -4.85 -1.05 7.76
C LEU A 6 -5.86 0.07 7.51
N LYS A 7 -6.14 0.91 8.52
CA LYS A 7 -7.00 2.08 8.36
C LYS A 7 -6.44 3.08 7.33
N THR A 8 -5.13 3.34 7.35
CA THR A 8 -4.48 4.20 6.36
C THR A 8 -4.56 3.63 4.94
N ILE A 9 -4.40 2.31 4.78
CA ILE A 9 -4.58 1.65 3.48
C ILE A 9 -6.03 1.84 3.00
N GLU A 10 -7.01 1.58 3.87
CA GLU A 10 -8.43 1.75 3.54
C GLU A 10 -8.77 3.19 3.12
N GLU A 11 -8.33 4.18 3.89
CA GLU A 11 -8.52 5.60 3.57
C GLU A 11 -7.87 6.00 2.23
N ASN A 12 -6.65 5.51 1.96
CA ASN A 12 -5.98 5.78 0.69
C ASN A 12 -6.73 5.14 -0.50
N ILE A 13 -7.19 3.90 -0.36
CA ILE A 13 -7.89 3.17 -1.43
C ILE A 13 -9.25 3.81 -1.71
N GLU A 14 -9.98 4.22 -0.68
CA GLU A 14 -11.27 4.88 -0.88
C GLU A 14 -11.10 6.23 -1.58
N LEU A 15 -10.12 7.04 -1.18
CA LEU A 15 -9.79 8.28 -1.88
C LEU A 15 -9.39 8.06 -3.34
N VAL A 16 -8.62 7.00 -3.62
CA VAL A 16 -8.29 6.64 -5.01
C VAL A 16 -9.57 6.29 -5.76
N ARG A 17 -10.42 5.43 -5.20
CA ARG A 17 -11.67 4.99 -5.85
C ARG A 17 -12.60 6.17 -6.15
N GLU A 18 -12.75 7.12 -5.23
CA GLU A 18 -13.58 8.31 -5.41
C GLU A 18 -13.05 9.24 -6.53
N ASN A 19 -11.75 9.22 -6.80
CA ASN A 19 -11.09 10.11 -7.77
C ASN A 19 -10.63 9.39 -9.03
N PHE A 20 -10.84 8.07 -9.15
CA PHE A 20 -10.42 7.29 -10.30
C PHE A 20 -11.47 7.37 -11.43
N PRO A 21 -11.11 7.83 -12.62
CA PRO A 21 -12.04 7.97 -13.73
C PRO A 21 -12.39 6.62 -14.36
N ASN A 22 -13.52 6.60 -15.07
CA ASN A 22 -14.11 5.37 -15.61
C ASN A 22 -13.51 4.93 -16.96
N ASN A 23 -12.72 5.79 -17.61
CA ASN A 23 -12.08 5.49 -18.89
C ASN A 23 -10.66 6.06 -18.95
N LEU A 24 -9.91 5.60 -19.95
CA LEU A 24 -8.50 5.94 -20.12
C LEU A 24 -8.29 7.41 -20.49
N ASP A 25 -9.12 7.98 -21.37
CA ASP A 25 -8.94 9.35 -21.84
C ASP A 25 -9.08 10.34 -20.67
N ASP A 26 -10.12 10.17 -19.86
CA ASP A 26 -10.33 10.95 -18.62
C ASP A 26 -9.16 10.76 -17.63
N PHE A 27 -8.59 9.56 -17.55
CA PHE A 27 -7.41 9.30 -16.72
C PHE A 27 -6.17 10.05 -17.20
N LEU A 28 -5.94 10.09 -18.51
CA LEU A 28 -4.80 10.79 -19.09
C LEU A 28 -4.89 12.30 -18.86
N ASP A 29 -6.11 12.84 -18.84
CA ASP A 29 -6.41 14.27 -18.69
C ASP A 29 -6.38 14.77 -17.22
N LEU A 30 -6.25 13.88 -16.23
CA LEU A 30 -6.19 14.24 -14.80
C LEU A 30 -5.05 15.18 -14.39
N GLY A 31 -4.05 15.39 -15.24
CA GLY A 31 -2.91 16.26 -14.93
C GLY A 31 -2.19 15.83 -13.65
N LEU A 32 -2.12 16.72 -12.65
CA LEU A 32 -1.46 16.44 -11.35
C LEU A 32 -2.31 15.55 -10.42
N VAL A 33 -3.60 15.36 -10.69
CA VAL A 33 -4.47 14.53 -9.83
C VAL A 33 -4.03 13.06 -9.89
N LYS A 34 -3.59 12.58 -11.07
CA LYS A 34 -3.06 11.21 -11.22
C LYS A 34 -1.79 10.98 -10.40
N ASP A 35 -0.97 12.01 -10.18
CA ASP A 35 0.21 11.90 -9.31
C ASP A 35 -0.21 11.65 -7.86
N GLY A 36 -1.32 12.28 -7.44
CA GLY A 36 -1.98 11.99 -6.16
C GLY A 36 -2.44 10.54 -6.07
N ILE A 37 -3.08 10.02 -7.12
CA ILE A 37 -3.51 8.61 -7.20
C ILE A 37 -2.32 7.66 -7.07
N TYR A 38 -1.25 7.88 -7.86
CA TYR A 38 -0.04 7.05 -7.80
C TYR A 38 0.59 7.07 -6.41
N LYS A 39 0.70 8.25 -5.79
CA LYS A 39 1.28 8.40 -4.46
C LYS A 39 0.45 7.68 -3.38
N ARG A 40 -0.87 7.69 -3.48
CA ARG A 40 -1.76 6.99 -2.54
C ARG A 40 -1.63 5.48 -2.67
N ILE A 41 -1.55 4.97 -3.89
CA ILE A 41 -1.30 3.54 -4.15
C ILE A 41 0.08 3.13 -3.64
N ASP A 42 1.13 3.89 -3.93
CA ASP A 42 2.49 3.62 -3.45
C ASP A 42 2.54 3.59 -1.91
N SER A 43 1.94 4.59 -1.26
CA SER A 43 1.82 4.63 0.21
C SER A 43 1.07 3.40 0.76
N SER A 44 0.00 2.96 0.11
CA SER A 44 -0.72 1.75 0.53
C SER A 44 0.13 0.48 0.38
N ILE A 45 0.90 0.35 -0.71
CA ILE A 45 1.82 -0.77 -0.90
C ILE A 45 2.88 -0.79 0.20
N GLN A 46 3.47 0.36 0.53
CA GLN A 46 4.44 0.46 1.63
C GLN A 46 3.84 0.05 2.98
N GLU A 47 2.60 0.45 3.26
CA GLU A 47 1.93 0.05 4.50
C GLU A 47 1.61 -1.44 4.55
N ILE A 48 1.27 -2.08 3.41
CA ILE A 48 1.10 -3.53 3.31
C ILE A 48 2.43 -4.23 3.64
N LEU A 49 3.55 -3.79 3.03
CA LEU A 49 4.87 -4.34 3.29
C LEU A 49 5.28 -4.17 4.76
N ASN A 50 4.97 -3.03 5.35
CA ASN A 50 5.19 -2.77 6.78
C ASN A 50 4.40 -3.75 7.65
N VAL A 51 3.12 -4.03 7.33
CA VAL A 51 2.32 -5.03 8.04
C VAL A 51 2.93 -6.42 7.90
N CYS A 52 3.33 -6.83 6.69
CA CYS A 52 4.02 -8.10 6.48
C CYS A 52 5.31 -8.21 7.31
N SER A 53 6.10 -7.13 7.37
CA SER A 53 7.33 -7.09 8.17
C SER A 53 7.07 -7.24 9.68
N ILE A 54 6.04 -6.56 10.21
CA ILE A 54 5.62 -6.69 11.61
C ILE A 54 5.21 -8.13 11.90
N ILE A 55 4.34 -8.71 11.07
CA ILE A 55 3.87 -10.09 11.25
C ILE A 55 5.05 -11.06 11.19
N ASN A 56 5.94 -10.90 10.21
CA ASN A 56 7.09 -11.79 10.02
C ASN A 56 8.05 -11.74 11.22
N THR A 57 8.23 -10.56 11.83
CA THR A 57 9.08 -10.37 13.00
C THR A 57 8.41 -10.87 14.27
N ASP A 58 7.15 -10.51 14.51
CA ASP A 58 6.41 -10.85 15.73
C ASP A 58 6.17 -12.37 15.85
N LEU A 59 6.03 -13.06 14.72
CA LEU A 59 5.82 -14.50 14.66
C LEU A 59 7.10 -15.29 14.37
N ASP A 60 8.25 -14.62 14.28
CA ASP A 60 9.55 -15.21 13.91
C ASP A 60 9.44 -16.12 12.67
N LEU A 61 8.67 -15.68 11.67
CA LEU A 61 8.45 -16.41 10.42
C LEU A 61 9.63 -16.28 9.44
N VAL A 62 10.70 -15.59 9.87
CA VAL A 62 11.98 -15.66 9.18
C VAL A 62 12.35 -17.13 9.12
N PHE A 63 12.32 -17.71 7.92
CA PHE A 63 12.86 -19.05 7.69
C PHE A 63 14.19 -19.16 8.43
N PRO A 64 14.44 -20.22 9.23
CA PRO A 64 15.75 -20.41 9.81
C PRO A 64 16.72 -20.35 8.65
N GLN A 65 17.48 -19.25 8.57
CA GLN A 65 18.60 -19.16 7.66
C GLN A 65 19.51 -20.23 8.20
N LYS A 66 19.38 -21.42 7.59
CA LYS A 66 20.17 -22.62 7.76
C LYS A 66 21.44 -22.23 8.49
N GLU A 67 21.59 -22.68 9.74
CA GLU A 67 22.85 -22.64 10.44
C GLU A 67 23.90 -23.25 9.48
N MET A 68 24.57 -22.39 8.74
CA MET A 68 25.76 -22.69 7.97
C MET A 68 26.88 -22.00 8.70
N ARG A 69 27.19 -22.57 9.87
CA ARG A 69 28.50 -22.51 10.48
C ARG A 69 28.89 -23.92 10.88
#